data_AF-A0A9W9ACG5-F1
#
_entry.id   AF-A0A9W9ACG5-F1
#
_cell.length_a   1.000
_cell.length_b   1.000
_cell.length_c   1.000
_cell.angle_alpha   90.00
_cell.angle_beta   90.00
_cell.angle_gamma   90.00
#
_symmetry.space_group_name_H-M   'P 1'
#
loop_
_entity.id
_entity.type
_entity.pdbx_description
1 polymer ?
#
loop_
_entity_poly.entity_id
_entity_poly.type
_entity_poly.pdbx_seq_one_letter_code
_entity_poly.pdbx_strand_id
1 'polypeptide(L)'
;MLVSTLSVFNLLAVLGFQVYGGTTSIGGSCSSSRDRLDTNNHKFMSDCSDVAYCSGSVNGTCLPRTCRRDEFPFGYATPNTLPQLCPLGSFCPDEGSGCKAQVSPGSPCQMNRDEQCTRAVTWQDFSSPENFYGSLCLRSICMYANATIGTPCIIDNTTYTDIGFNGQLFTTVVIRDNCHSPSLYCGQNSLLCEQSKVLGLPCQIDQECEQRNCVEGICAEPLETPLRVAPWQYAITAMCILGAMVATCLMLTLIHKRHRLLRYRELREYYQEQLSLRRSIIELHTAASAATMLDTKQK
;
A
#
# COMPACT_ATOMS: atom_id res chain seq x y z
N MET A 1 -12.69 41.83 -55.95
CA MET A 1 -12.32 42.40 -54.63
C MET A 1 -12.81 41.41 -53.59
N LEU A 2 -12.13 40.30 -53.26
CA LEU A 2 -10.81 40.15 -52.64
C LEU A 2 -10.65 41.05 -51.40
N VAL A 3 -11.04 40.54 -50.22
CA VAL A 3 -10.28 40.72 -48.97
C VAL A 3 -10.50 39.48 -48.10
N SER A 4 -9.42 38.71 -47.94
CA SER A 4 -9.26 37.62 -46.98
C SER A 4 -8.91 38.18 -45.61
N THR A 5 -9.50 37.64 -44.53
CA THR A 5 -8.98 37.84 -43.17
C THR A 5 -8.82 36.49 -42.49
N LEU A 6 -7.54 36.10 -42.31
CA LEU A 6 -7.11 34.98 -41.49
C LEU A 6 -7.42 35.25 -40.02
N SER A 7 -8.09 34.30 -39.35
CA SER A 7 -8.13 34.25 -37.88
C SER A 7 -7.04 33.32 -37.36
N VAL A 8 -6.14 33.89 -36.57
CA VAL A 8 -4.98 33.28 -35.93
C VAL A 8 -5.43 32.39 -34.77
N PHE A 9 -4.99 31.13 -34.79
CA PHE A 9 -5.07 30.18 -33.67
C PHE A 9 -4.32 30.73 -32.46
N ASN A 10 -5.04 31.00 -31.36
CA ASN A 10 -4.43 31.21 -30.04
C ASN A 10 -4.32 29.87 -29.31
N LEU A 11 -3.12 29.29 -29.32
CA LEU A 11 -2.74 28.15 -28.51
C LEU A 11 -2.36 28.69 -27.12
N LEU A 12 -3.32 28.78 -26.18
CA LEU A 12 -3.01 29.06 -24.79
C LEU A 12 -2.39 27.80 -24.16
N ALA A 13 -1.07 27.78 -24.05
CA ALA A 13 -0.36 26.79 -23.24
C ALA A 13 -0.70 27.02 -21.76
N VAL A 14 -1.51 26.13 -21.20
CA VAL A 14 -1.73 26.04 -19.75
C VAL A 14 -0.43 25.58 -19.12
N LEU A 15 0.36 26.52 -18.61
CA LEU A 15 1.46 26.23 -17.70
C LEU A 15 0.83 25.68 -16.40
N GLY A 16 0.83 24.37 -16.26
CA GLY A 16 0.52 23.72 -14.99
C GLY A 16 1.54 24.17 -13.96
N PHE A 17 1.10 24.94 -12.96
CA PHE A 17 1.89 25.22 -11.78
C PHE A 17 2.10 23.90 -11.03
N GLN A 18 3.26 23.29 -11.24
CA GLN A 18 3.79 22.27 -10.35
C GLN A 18 4.15 22.96 -9.03
N VAL A 19 3.40 22.65 -7.97
CA VAL A 19 3.70 23.14 -6.62
C VAL A 19 4.87 22.29 -6.09
N TYR A 20 6.09 22.80 -6.23
CA TYR A 20 7.29 22.17 -5.67
C TYR A 20 7.49 22.64 -4.22
N GLY A 21 7.50 21.70 -3.27
CA GLY A 21 8.02 21.93 -1.93
C GLY A 21 9.55 22.02 -2.00
N GLY A 22 10.11 23.13 -1.51
CA GLY A 22 11.55 23.43 -1.55
C GLY A 22 12.08 23.66 -2.97
N THR A 23 12.38 24.90 -3.31
CA THR A 23 12.80 25.27 -4.69
C THR A 23 14.26 24.95 -4.99
N THR A 24 15.06 24.65 -3.96
CA THR A 24 16.52 24.60 -4.09
C THR A 24 16.99 23.15 -4.23
N SER A 25 17.64 22.85 -5.35
CA SER A 25 18.28 21.57 -5.60
C SER A 25 19.50 21.35 -4.71
N ILE A 26 19.99 20.11 -4.65
CA ILE A 26 21.25 19.75 -3.98
C ILE A 26 22.38 20.70 -4.45
N GLY A 27 23.18 21.16 -3.48
CA GLY A 27 24.28 22.11 -3.70
C GLY A 27 23.87 23.60 -3.65
N GLY A 28 22.59 23.92 -3.73
CA GLY A 28 22.12 25.31 -3.60
C GLY A 28 22.14 25.82 -2.15
N SER A 29 22.04 27.14 -1.97
CA SER A 29 22.04 27.78 -0.65
C SER A 29 20.68 27.68 0.04
N CYS A 30 20.69 27.47 1.35
CA CYS A 30 19.50 27.32 2.19
C CYS A 30 19.74 27.90 3.59
N SER A 31 18.67 28.11 4.35
CA SER A 31 18.74 28.50 5.76
C SER A 31 17.74 27.70 6.60
N SER A 32 18.25 27.05 7.65
CA SER A 32 17.41 26.33 8.62
C SER A 32 16.52 27.27 9.46
N SER A 33 16.75 28.59 9.41
CA SER A 33 15.86 29.58 10.05
C SER A 33 14.49 29.69 9.37
N ARG A 34 14.37 29.20 8.13
CA ARG A 34 13.12 29.17 7.36
C ARG A 34 12.39 27.82 7.47
N ASP A 35 12.99 26.86 8.16
CA ASP A 35 12.39 25.56 8.42
C ASP A 35 11.17 25.75 9.33
N ARG A 36 10.03 25.24 8.88
CA ARG A 36 8.76 25.37 9.58
C ARG A 36 7.81 24.25 9.21
N LEU A 37 6.78 24.06 10.03
CA LEU A 37 5.63 23.27 9.63
C LEU A 37 4.68 24.16 8.83
N ASP A 38 4.13 23.61 7.76
CA ASP A 38 3.03 24.23 7.04
C ASP A 38 1.86 24.48 8.01
N THR A 39 1.22 25.65 7.90
CA THR A 39 0.16 26.04 8.84
C THR A 39 -1.12 25.23 8.66
N ASN A 40 -1.32 24.62 7.49
CA ASN A 40 -2.56 23.95 7.13
C ASN A 40 -2.47 22.45 7.36
N ASN A 41 -1.41 21.81 6.85
CA ASN A 41 -1.25 20.35 6.91
C ASN A 41 -0.09 19.89 7.81
N HIS A 42 0.62 20.83 8.43
CA HIS A 42 1.78 20.55 9.29
C HIS A 42 2.87 19.71 8.62
N LYS A 43 2.96 19.71 7.29
CA LYS A 43 4.09 19.15 6.56
C LYS A 43 5.33 20.00 6.86
N PHE A 44 6.46 19.33 7.14
CA PHE A 44 7.74 20.03 7.24
C PHE A 44 8.11 20.70 5.91
N MET A 45 8.39 21.99 5.97
CA MET A 45 8.82 22.82 4.86
C MET A 45 10.23 23.34 5.11
N SER A 46 11.10 23.20 4.11
CA SER A 46 12.45 23.78 4.08
C SER A 46 12.73 24.42 2.73
N ASP A 47 13.85 25.13 2.60
CA ASP A 47 14.27 25.71 1.32
C ASP A 47 14.70 24.66 0.29
N CYS A 48 15.10 23.48 0.76
CA CYS A 48 15.64 22.39 -0.05
C CYS A 48 14.52 21.49 -0.58
N SER A 49 14.72 20.95 -1.78
CA SER A 49 13.82 19.95 -2.39
C SER A 49 13.58 18.74 -1.47
N ASP A 50 12.49 17.99 -1.67
CA ASP A 50 12.10 16.84 -0.83
C ASP A 50 13.18 15.74 -0.67
N VAL A 51 14.18 15.68 -1.56
CA VAL A 51 15.31 14.74 -1.51
C VAL A 51 16.56 15.28 -0.79
N ALA A 52 16.50 16.51 -0.29
CA ALA A 52 17.62 17.21 0.34
C ALA A 52 17.23 17.80 1.71
N TYR A 53 18.24 18.17 2.48
CA TYR A 53 18.12 18.85 3.78
C TYR A 53 19.08 20.03 3.84
N CYS A 54 18.77 21.03 4.67
CA CYS A 54 19.64 22.18 4.82
C CYS A 54 20.73 21.96 5.87
N SER A 55 22.00 22.06 5.47
CA SER A 55 23.16 22.03 6.37
C SER A 55 23.39 23.39 7.07
N GLY A 56 22.32 24.02 7.55
CA GLY A 56 22.30 25.40 8.06
C GLY A 56 23.31 25.66 9.19
N SER A 57 23.64 24.65 10.00
CA SER A 57 24.62 24.74 11.08
C SER A 57 26.08 24.71 10.62
N VAL A 58 26.34 24.33 9.37
CA VAL A 58 27.70 24.15 8.84
C VAL A 58 27.97 25.16 7.72
N ASN A 59 27.28 25.03 6.59
CA ASN A 59 27.57 25.79 5.36
C ASN A 59 26.33 26.42 4.71
N GLY A 60 25.12 26.14 5.22
CA GLY A 60 23.89 26.67 4.63
C GLY A 60 23.68 26.20 3.19
N THR A 61 23.96 24.92 2.91
CA THR A 61 23.76 24.30 1.60
C THR A 61 22.85 23.08 1.67
N CYS A 62 22.08 22.85 0.61
CA CYS A 62 21.23 21.68 0.47
C CYS A 62 22.08 20.44 0.21
N LEU A 63 22.07 19.49 1.14
CA LEU A 63 22.74 18.20 1.03
C LEU A 63 21.72 17.08 0.82
N PRO A 64 22.08 15.97 0.16
CA PRO A 64 21.19 14.81 0.03
C PRO A 64 20.77 14.29 1.40
N ARG A 65 19.51 13.88 1.56
CA ARG A 65 19.06 13.22 2.79
C ARG A 65 19.84 11.92 3.01
N THR A 66 20.22 11.68 4.26
CA THR A 66 21.06 10.52 4.64
C THR A 66 20.27 9.42 5.34
N CYS A 67 19.04 9.71 5.76
CA CYS A 67 18.11 8.73 6.29
C CYS A 67 16.71 8.95 5.70
N ARG A 68 15.85 7.93 5.83
CA ARG A 68 14.42 8.03 5.55
C ARG A 68 13.60 7.46 6.71
N ARG A 69 12.38 7.95 6.84
CA ARG A 69 11.36 7.43 7.75
C ARG A 69 10.46 6.42 7.05
N ASP A 70 9.97 6.79 5.87
CA ASP A 70 8.95 6.02 5.16
C ASP A 70 9.59 4.99 4.23
N GLU A 71 8.88 3.86 4.02
CA GLU A 71 9.36 2.80 3.13
C GLU A 71 9.51 3.31 1.67
N PHE A 72 8.63 4.23 1.27
CA PHE A 72 8.56 4.81 -0.06
C PHE A 72 8.53 6.35 0.04
N PRO A 73 9.69 7.01 0.17
CA PRO A 73 9.74 8.46 0.34
C PRO A 73 9.40 9.20 -0.97
N PHE A 74 8.67 10.31 -0.84
CA PHE A 74 8.33 11.18 -1.96
C PHE A 74 9.60 11.84 -2.59
N GLY A 75 9.53 12.17 -3.88
CA GLY A 75 10.58 12.92 -4.59
C GLY A 75 11.72 12.08 -5.18
N TYR A 76 11.79 10.78 -4.88
CA TYR A 76 12.79 9.88 -5.45
C TYR A 76 12.27 9.19 -6.72
N ALA A 77 12.86 9.51 -7.88
CA ALA A 77 12.62 8.78 -9.12
C ALA A 77 13.60 7.60 -9.26
N THR A 78 13.22 6.54 -9.98
CA THR A 78 14.18 5.53 -10.43
C THR A 78 15.13 6.16 -11.45
N PRO A 79 16.47 6.06 -11.30
CA PRO A 79 17.23 5.07 -10.52
C PRO A 79 17.87 5.61 -9.22
N ASN A 80 17.33 6.67 -8.59
CA ASN A 80 17.94 7.27 -7.41
C ASN A 80 18.05 6.27 -6.25
N THR A 81 19.21 6.24 -5.60
CA THR A 81 19.43 5.44 -4.39
C THR A 81 18.64 6.05 -3.23
N LEU A 82 17.70 5.28 -2.69
CA LEU A 82 16.96 5.68 -1.50
C LEU A 82 17.90 5.70 -0.27
N PRO A 83 17.78 6.70 0.62
CA PRO A 83 18.46 6.69 1.91
C PRO A 83 18.10 5.44 2.72
N GLN A 84 18.92 5.06 3.69
CA GLN A 84 18.62 3.91 4.54
C GLN A 84 17.57 4.25 5.61
N LEU A 85 16.80 3.25 6.03
CA LEU A 85 15.98 3.35 7.24
C LEU A 85 16.90 3.36 8.46
N CYS A 86 16.49 4.06 9.51
CA CYS A 86 17.25 4.08 10.75
C CYS A 86 17.13 2.75 11.50
N PRO A 87 18.21 2.27 12.14
CA PRO A 87 18.16 1.06 12.95
C PRO A 87 17.28 1.26 14.19
N LEU A 88 16.85 0.15 14.79
CA LEU A 88 16.07 0.17 16.04
C LEU A 88 16.80 0.97 17.14
N GLY A 89 16.05 1.79 17.88
CA GLY A 89 16.59 2.70 18.90
C GLY A 89 17.08 4.04 18.35
N SER A 90 16.91 4.28 17.04
CA SER A 90 17.19 5.56 16.40
C SER A 90 16.04 5.98 15.48
N PHE A 91 15.98 7.26 15.15
CA PHE A 91 14.97 7.85 14.28
C PHE A 91 15.59 8.77 13.23
N CYS A 92 14.88 8.96 12.12
CA CYS A 92 15.25 9.95 11.11
C CYS A 92 14.48 11.24 11.38
N PRO A 93 15.13 12.38 11.65
CA PRO A 93 14.44 13.64 11.91
C PRO A 93 13.76 14.16 10.63
N ASP A 94 12.77 15.06 10.73
CA ASP A 94 11.97 15.55 9.58
C ASP A 94 12.83 16.08 8.42
N GLU A 95 13.94 16.74 8.74
CA GLU A 95 14.86 17.26 7.74
C GLU A 95 15.60 16.15 6.98
N GLY A 96 15.79 14.97 7.59
CA GLY A 96 16.51 13.85 6.97
C GLY A 96 18.04 13.94 7.07
N SER A 97 18.54 14.67 8.06
CA SER A 97 19.98 14.96 8.28
C SER A 97 20.82 13.76 8.74
N GLY A 98 20.18 12.65 9.09
CA GLY A 98 20.84 11.42 9.56
C GLY A 98 20.12 10.79 10.75
N CYS A 99 20.43 9.52 11.02
CA CYS A 99 19.81 8.81 12.13
C CYS A 99 20.31 9.36 13.47
N LYS A 100 19.37 9.73 14.35
CA LYS A 100 19.61 10.23 15.71
C LYS A 100 19.10 9.21 16.71
N ALA A 101 19.77 9.09 17.86
CA ALA A 101 19.28 8.24 18.95
C ALA A 101 17.92 8.77 19.45
N GLN A 102 17.03 7.85 19.82
CA GLN A 102 15.77 8.22 20.47
C GLN A 102 16.03 8.99 21.77
N VAL A 103 15.15 9.94 22.08
CA VAL A 103 15.25 10.82 23.24
C VAL A 103 14.36 10.35 24.38
N SER A 104 14.80 10.58 25.62
CA SER A 104 14.07 10.17 26.81
C SER A 104 12.79 11.00 27.01
N PRO A 105 11.79 10.49 27.75
CA PRO A 105 10.64 11.28 28.16
C PRO A 105 11.05 12.61 28.81
N GLY A 106 10.26 13.65 28.60
CA GLY A 106 10.56 15.03 28.99
C GLY A 106 11.44 15.79 28.01
N SER A 107 12.09 15.11 27.06
CA SER A 107 12.87 15.76 26.00
C SER A 107 11.97 16.31 24.89
N PRO A 108 12.44 17.33 24.15
CA PRO A 108 11.71 17.84 22.99
C PRO A 108 11.64 16.81 21.85
N CYS A 109 10.52 16.81 21.13
CA CYS A 109 10.29 16.00 19.94
C CYS A 109 9.54 16.79 18.86
N GLN A 110 9.68 16.35 17.61
CA GLN A 110 8.96 16.95 16.48
C GLN A 110 7.48 16.52 16.48
N MET A 111 6.60 17.40 16.02
CA MET A 111 5.14 17.21 16.06
C MET A 111 4.71 15.88 15.40
N ASN A 112 3.92 15.07 16.11
CA ASN A 112 3.48 13.75 15.65
C ASN A 112 4.63 12.80 15.25
N ARG A 113 5.78 12.92 15.93
CA ARG A 113 6.94 12.04 15.75
C ARG A 113 7.22 11.23 17.02
N ASP A 114 6.30 10.34 17.36
CA ASP A 114 6.39 9.48 18.56
C ASP A 114 7.61 8.55 18.53
N GLU A 115 8.05 8.16 17.34
CA GLU A 115 9.20 7.28 17.14
C GLU A 115 10.53 7.93 17.54
N GLN A 116 10.54 9.25 17.78
CA GLN A 116 11.68 9.95 18.37
C GLN A 116 11.85 9.64 19.85
N CYS A 117 10.76 9.27 20.52
CA CYS A 117 10.73 9.02 21.94
C CYS A 117 11.16 7.58 22.23
N THR A 118 12.02 7.40 23.23
CA THR A 118 12.42 6.06 23.67
C THR A 118 11.20 5.29 24.17
N ARG A 119 11.13 4.00 23.84
CA ARG A 119 10.07 3.09 24.33
C ARG A 119 10.13 2.88 25.85
N ALA A 120 8.97 2.62 26.46
CA ALA A 120 8.89 2.19 27.86
C ALA A 120 9.42 0.75 28.04
N VAL A 121 9.82 0.37 29.27
CA VAL A 121 10.25 -1.00 29.57
C VAL A 121 9.09 -2.00 29.40
N THR A 122 7.88 -1.59 29.82
CA THR A 122 6.63 -2.35 29.71
C THR A 122 5.78 -1.82 28.55
N TRP A 123 6.40 -1.54 27.41
CA TRP A 123 5.73 -0.93 26.27
C TRP A 123 4.56 -1.76 25.72
N GLN A 124 4.58 -3.07 25.89
CA GLN A 124 3.53 -3.99 25.41
C GLN A 124 2.17 -3.67 26.03
N ASP A 125 2.17 -3.22 27.30
CA ASP A 125 0.94 -2.88 28.01
C ASP A 125 0.34 -1.58 27.51
N PHE A 126 1.18 -0.68 26.98
CA PHE A 126 0.78 0.67 26.56
C PHE A 126 0.71 0.84 25.02
N SER A 127 1.13 -0.17 24.27
CA SER A 127 1.19 -0.09 22.81
C SER A 127 -0.21 -0.04 22.21
N SER A 128 -0.47 0.98 21.39
CA SER A 128 -1.71 1.10 20.63
C SER A 128 -1.38 1.52 19.20
N PRO A 129 -2.35 1.44 18.25
CA PRO A 129 -2.18 1.98 16.90
C PRO A 129 -1.88 3.48 16.86
N GLU A 130 -2.13 4.20 17.96
CA GLU A 130 -1.97 5.66 18.05
C GLU A 130 -0.62 6.08 18.64
N ASN A 131 0.29 5.15 18.90
CA ASN A 131 1.56 5.44 19.55
C ASN A 131 2.71 4.58 19.03
N PHE A 132 3.95 4.95 19.37
CA PHE A 132 5.13 4.18 19.00
C PHE A 132 5.60 3.34 20.19
N TYR A 133 5.14 2.09 20.30
CA TYR A 133 5.47 1.22 21.44
C TYR A 133 5.20 1.91 22.79
N GLY A 134 4.02 2.53 22.94
CA GLY A 134 3.61 3.22 24.15
C GLY A 134 4.26 4.58 24.40
N SER A 135 5.21 5.04 23.55
CA SER A 135 5.72 6.41 23.60
C SER A 135 4.93 7.33 22.69
N LEU A 136 4.83 8.60 23.10
CA LEU A 136 4.04 9.65 22.45
C LEU A 136 4.85 10.94 22.41
N CYS A 137 4.72 11.69 21.33
CA CYS A 137 5.13 13.08 21.26
C CYS A 137 3.89 13.99 21.32
N LEU A 138 3.58 14.50 22.52
CA LEU A 138 2.46 15.43 22.73
C LEU A 138 3.00 16.82 23.09
N ARG A 139 2.50 17.86 22.44
CA ARG A 139 2.95 19.26 22.63
C ARG A 139 4.47 19.41 22.52
N SER A 140 5.05 18.70 21.55
CA SER A 140 6.50 18.66 21.31
C SER A 140 7.34 18.14 22.48
N ILE A 141 6.77 17.36 23.40
CA ILE A 141 7.48 16.71 24.51
C ILE A 141 7.22 15.21 24.48
N CYS A 142 8.29 14.42 24.59
CA CYS A 142 8.20 12.98 24.69
C CYS A 142 7.59 12.54 26.03
N MET A 143 6.63 11.62 25.98
CA MET A 143 6.01 11.02 27.16
C MET A 143 5.50 9.61 26.87
N TYR A 144 4.88 8.96 27.86
CA TYR A 144 4.30 7.63 27.72
C TYR A 144 2.76 7.68 27.80
N ALA A 145 2.11 6.74 27.12
CA ALA A 145 0.68 6.51 27.16
C ALA A 145 0.25 5.71 28.42
N ASN A 146 0.67 6.17 29.60
CA ASN A 146 0.53 5.43 30.85
C ASN A 146 -0.38 6.10 31.89
N ALA A 147 -1.13 7.14 31.52
CA ALA A 147 -2.06 7.78 32.45
C ALA A 147 -3.27 6.87 32.72
N THR A 148 -3.57 6.68 34.00
CA THR A 148 -4.63 5.78 34.48
C THR A 148 -5.94 6.53 34.72
N ILE A 149 -7.03 5.80 34.90
CA ILE A 149 -8.35 6.37 35.15
C ILE A 149 -8.34 7.41 36.30
N GLY A 150 -9.00 8.54 36.08
CA GLY A 150 -9.11 9.64 37.04
C GLY A 150 -7.84 10.47 37.23
N THR A 151 -6.74 10.18 36.52
CA THR A 151 -5.52 10.99 36.59
C THR A 151 -5.52 12.11 35.55
N PRO A 152 -4.82 13.24 35.81
CA PRO A 152 -4.68 14.31 34.83
C PRO A 152 -4.01 13.82 33.54
N CYS A 153 -4.57 14.23 32.40
CA CYS A 153 -4.08 13.88 31.08
C CYS A 153 -3.70 15.10 30.25
N ILE A 154 -2.83 14.85 29.27
CA ILE A 154 -2.31 15.86 28.35
C ILE A 154 -2.98 15.62 27.00
N ILE A 155 -3.70 16.63 26.52
CA ILE A 155 -4.32 16.63 25.20
C ILE A 155 -3.44 17.41 24.23
N ASP A 156 -3.19 16.79 23.07
CA ASP A 156 -2.69 17.47 21.88
C ASP A 156 -3.78 17.46 20.81
N ASN A 157 -4.20 18.67 20.40
CA ASN A 157 -5.26 18.85 19.43
C ASN A 157 -4.65 19.50 18.18
N THR A 158 -4.59 18.72 17.10
CA THR A 158 -4.04 19.15 15.83
C THR A 158 -5.14 19.24 14.79
N THR A 159 -5.23 20.38 14.11
CA THR A 159 -6.19 20.58 13.02
C THR A 159 -5.45 20.56 11.69
N TYR A 160 -5.81 19.60 10.84
CA TYR A 160 -5.33 19.50 9.47
C TYR A 160 -6.37 20.08 8.52
N THR A 161 -5.93 20.92 7.60
CA THR A 161 -6.75 21.46 6.51
C THR A 161 -6.14 21.07 5.18
N ASP A 162 -6.96 20.46 4.32
CA ASP A 162 -6.56 20.05 2.98
C ASP A 162 -7.59 20.51 1.94
N ILE A 163 -7.19 20.56 0.68
CA ILE A 163 -8.05 20.94 -0.44
C ILE A 163 -8.53 19.65 -1.11
N GLY A 164 -9.82 19.37 -0.97
CA GLY A 164 -10.47 18.23 -1.61
C GLY A 164 -10.46 18.31 -3.14
N PHE A 165 -10.79 17.20 -3.80
CA PHE A 165 -10.78 17.07 -5.27
C PHE A 165 -11.64 18.11 -6.02
N ASN A 166 -12.65 18.64 -5.35
CA ASN A 166 -13.60 19.65 -5.81
C ASN A 166 -13.19 21.09 -5.42
N GLY A 167 -11.97 21.29 -4.91
CA GLY A 167 -11.47 22.59 -4.45
C GLY A 167 -12.05 23.07 -3.12
N GLN A 168 -12.87 22.24 -2.45
CA GLN A 168 -13.43 22.54 -1.14
C GLN A 168 -12.41 22.24 -0.05
N LEU A 169 -12.32 23.10 0.97
CA LEU A 169 -11.49 22.87 2.13
C LEU A 169 -12.11 21.77 3.00
N PHE A 170 -11.35 20.73 3.28
CA PHE A 170 -11.68 19.67 4.22
C PHE A 170 -10.82 19.83 5.47
N THR A 171 -11.46 19.87 6.64
CA THR A 171 -10.79 20.05 7.93
C THR A 171 -10.94 18.79 8.76
N THR A 172 -9.82 18.21 9.17
CA THR A 172 -9.76 17.04 10.04
C THR A 172 -9.09 17.42 11.35
N VAL A 173 -9.76 17.17 12.46
CA VAL A 173 -9.19 17.39 13.79
C VAL A 173 -8.73 16.06 14.35
N VAL A 174 -7.44 15.95 14.65
CA VAL A 174 -6.84 14.78 15.28
C VAL A 174 -6.49 15.14 16.70
N ILE A 175 -7.15 14.45 17.64
CA ILE A 175 -6.95 14.65 19.08
C ILE A 175 -6.23 13.43 19.63
N ARG A 176 -5.12 13.67 20.33
CA ARG A 176 -4.27 12.63 20.92
C ARG A 176 -4.10 12.91 22.40
N ASP A 177 -3.97 11.84 23.19
CA ASP A 177 -3.77 11.94 24.63
C ASP A 177 -2.78 10.90 25.15
N ASN A 178 -2.38 11.04 26.43
CA ASN A 178 -1.49 10.11 27.11
C ASN A 178 -2.22 9.11 28.01
N CYS A 179 -3.54 8.98 27.89
CA CYS A 179 -4.33 7.98 28.60
C CYS A 179 -4.10 6.58 28.02
N HIS A 180 -4.27 5.57 28.86
CA HIS A 180 -4.11 4.18 28.47
C HIS A 180 -5.16 3.77 27.44
N SER A 181 -4.77 3.73 26.16
CA SER A 181 -5.65 3.36 25.05
C SER A 181 -5.65 1.84 24.82
N PRO A 182 -6.76 1.22 24.37
CA PRO A 182 -8.02 1.83 23.92
C PRO A 182 -9.06 2.04 25.03
N SER A 183 -8.80 1.56 26.24
CA SER A 183 -9.78 1.51 27.34
C SER A 183 -10.06 2.86 27.98
N LEU A 184 -9.14 3.82 27.87
CA LEU A 184 -9.28 5.17 28.42
C LEU A 184 -9.11 6.24 27.33
N TYR A 185 -9.71 7.40 27.59
CA TYR A 185 -9.51 8.62 26.81
C TYR A 185 -9.43 9.84 27.73
N CYS A 186 -8.84 10.93 27.25
CA CYS A 186 -8.79 12.17 28.01
C CYS A 186 -10.05 13.02 27.79
N GLY A 187 -10.83 13.25 28.84
CA GLY A 187 -12.01 14.11 28.77
C GLY A 187 -11.62 15.56 28.45
N GLN A 188 -12.21 16.15 27.40
CA GLN A 188 -11.85 17.51 26.96
C GLN A 188 -12.14 18.60 28.01
N ASN A 189 -13.20 18.40 28.80
CA ASN A 189 -13.62 19.36 29.84
C ASN A 189 -13.02 19.04 31.21
N SER A 190 -12.94 17.76 31.57
CA SER A 190 -12.43 17.31 32.86
C SER A 190 -10.90 17.32 32.92
N LEU A 191 -10.23 17.15 31.78
CA LEU A 191 -8.79 16.91 31.66
C LEU A 191 -8.31 15.73 32.51
N LEU A 192 -9.19 14.73 32.69
CA LEU A 192 -8.91 13.48 33.39
C LEU A 192 -9.10 12.30 32.43
N CYS A 193 -8.35 11.22 32.65
CA CYS A 193 -8.58 9.97 31.92
C CYS A 193 -9.90 9.35 32.36
N GLU A 194 -10.82 9.18 31.42
CA GLU A 194 -12.14 8.59 31.58
C GLU A 194 -12.20 7.25 30.84
N GLN A 195 -13.20 6.43 31.17
CA GLN A 195 -13.40 5.12 30.55
C GLN A 195 -13.98 5.28 29.13
N SER A 196 -13.30 4.71 28.14
CA SER A 196 -13.79 4.62 26.77
C SER A 196 -15.11 3.83 26.68
N LYS A 197 -15.92 4.23 25.72
CA LYS A 197 -17.26 3.70 25.46
C LYS A 197 -17.18 2.58 24.44
N VAL A 198 -17.90 1.50 24.73
CA VAL A 198 -18.07 0.37 23.81
C VAL A 198 -19.03 0.72 22.67
N LEU A 199 -19.06 -0.13 21.65
CA LEU A 199 -19.97 0.00 20.50
C LEU A 199 -21.43 0.17 20.92
N GLY A 200 -22.16 1.05 20.22
CA GLY A 200 -23.57 1.35 20.45
C GLY A 200 -23.86 2.35 21.57
N LEU A 201 -22.86 2.78 22.33
CA LEU A 201 -23.02 3.82 23.34
C LEU A 201 -22.95 5.23 22.74
N PRO A 202 -23.63 6.23 23.36
CA PRO A 202 -23.63 7.60 22.85
C PRO A 202 -22.28 8.28 23.07
N CYS A 203 -21.78 8.97 22.05
CA CYS A 203 -20.51 9.69 22.05
C CYS A 203 -20.66 11.09 21.45
N GLN A 204 -19.72 12.00 21.78
CA GLN A 204 -19.64 13.32 21.13
C GLN A 204 -18.44 13.44 20.19
N ILE A 205 -17.35 12.77 20.51
CA ILE A 205 -16.11 12.75 19.73
C ILE A 205 -15.62 11.31 19.57
N ASP A 206 -14.86 11.08 18.51
CA ASP A 206 -14.29 9.77 18.17
C ASP A 206 -13.51 9.16 19.34
N GLN A 207 -12.73 9.98 20.04
CA GLN A 207 -11.85 9.57 21.12
C GLN A 207 -12.57 8.93 22.30
N GLU A 208 -13.86 9.22 22.51
CA GLU A 208 -14.66 8.60 23.57
C GLU A 208 -14.91 7.12 23.31
N CYS A 209 -14.79 6.64 22.08
CA CYS A 209 -15.07 5.26 21.71
C CYS A 209 -13.79 4.40 21.74
N GLU A 210 -13.89 3.14 22.17
CA GLU A 210 -12.75 2.20 22.14
C GLU A 210 -12.18 2.01 20.72
N GLN A 211 -13.05 2.08 19.70
CA GLN A 211 -12.67 1.98 18.29
C GLN A 211 -12.39 3.33 17.63
N ARG A 212 -12.38 4.41 18.41
CA ARG A 212 -12.05 5.77 17.94
C ARG A 212 -12.91 6.23 16.76
N ASN A 213 -14.20 5.90 16.81
CA ASN A 213 -15.13 6.18 15.71
C ASN A 213 -16.53 6.45 16.27
N CYS A 214 -16.92 7.72 16.22
CA CYS A 214 -18.20 8.23 16.67
C CYS A 214 -19.01 8.72 15.46
N VAL A 215 -20.00 7.93 15.05
CA VAL A 215 -20.82 8.22 13.87
C VAL A 215 -22.22 8.54 14.33
N GLU A 216 -22.75 9.70 13.94
CA GLU A 216 -24.10 10.15 14.32
C GLU A 216 -24.36 10.13 15.84
N GLY A 217 -23.31 10.39 16.63
CA GLY A 217 -23.37 10.43 18.09
C GLY A 217 -23.41 9.07 18.78
N ILE A 218 -23.08 7.99 18.07
CA ILE A 218 -22.93 6.63 18.64
C ILE A 218 -21.59 6.00 18.25
N CYS A 219 -21.02 5.21 19.15
CA CYS A 219 -19.80 4.46 18.86
C CYS A 219 -20.09 3.35 17.86
N ALA A 220 -19.43 3.40 16.70
CA ALA A 220 -19.65 2.48 15.59
C ALA A 220 -18.33 1.86 15.12
N GLU A 221 -18.42 0.75 14.37
CA GLU A 221 -17.22 0.17 13.77
C GLU A 221 -16.69 1.05 12.62
N PRO A 222 -15.36 1.35 12.56
CA PRO A 222 -14.81 2.16 11.49
C PRO A 222 -14.88 1.43 10.14
N LEU A 223 -14.97 2.21 9.06
CA LEU A 223 -15.12 1.69 7.69
C LEU A 223 -13.93 0.83 7.23
N GLU A 224 -12.77 1.00 7.85
CA GLU A 224 -11.55 0.22 7.58
C GLU A 224 -11.55 -1.16 8.25
N THR A 225 -12.57 -1.47 9.06
CA THR A 225 -12.68 -2.80 9.67
C THR A 225 -12.77 -3.87 8.57
N PRO A 226 -11.93 -4.92 8.64
CA PRO A 226 -11.94 -5.96 7.63
C PRO A 226 -13.32 -6.59 7.60
N LEU A 227 -13.96 -6.57 6.42
CA LEU A 227 -15.30 -7.09 6.23
C LEU A 227 -15.38 -8.52 6.81
N ARG A 228 -16.12 -8.66 7.92
CA ARG A 228 -16.42 -9.96 8.51
C ARG A 228 -17.46 -10.63 7.64
N VAL A 229 -17.00 -11.30 6.58
CA VAL A 229 -17.84 -12.15 5.75
C VAL A 229 -18.37 -13.31 6.59
N ALA A 230 -19.67 -13.53 6.50
CA ALA A 230 -20.35 -14.53 7.30
C ALA A 230 -19.85 -15.95 6.91
N PRO A 231 -19.76 -16.90 7.84
CA PRO A 231 -19.22 -18.24 7.56
C PRO A 231 -19.87 -18.97 6.37
N TRP A 232 -21.15 -18.71 6.12
CA TRP A 232 -21.87 -19.31 4.99
C TRP A 232 -21.34 -18.84 3.62
N GLN A 233 -20.81 -17.61 3.52
CA GLN A 233 -20.24 -17.09 2.27
C GLN A 233 -18.95 -17.83 1.90
N TYR A 234 -18.14 -18.19 2.90
CA TYR A 234 -16.98 -19.07 2.69
C TYR A 234 -17.39 -20.46 2.22
N ALA A 235 -18.46 -21.03 2.78
CA ALA A 235 -18.94 -22.34 2.36
C ALA A 235 -19.41 -22.34 0.88
N ILE A 236 -20.18 -21.32 0.48
CA ILE A 236 -20.66 -21.21 -0.92
C ILE A 236 -19.49 -21.00 -1.88
N THR A 237 -18.57 -20.07 -1.58
CA THR A 237 -17.40 -19.82 -2.43
C THR A 237 -16.53 -21.06 -2.60
N ALA A 238 -16.28 -21.81 -1.52
CA ALA A 238 -15.55 -23.08 -1.58
C ALA A 238 -16.28 -24.12 -2.45
N MET A 239 -17.60 -24.26 -2.33
CA MET A 239 -18.38 -25.18 -3.17
C MET A 239 -18.34 -24.78 -4.65
N CYS A 240 -18.41 -23.48 -4.98
CA CYS A 240 -18.31 -23.00 -6.35
C CYS A 240 -16.94 -23.30 -6.97
N ILE A 241 -15.85 -23.06 -6.21
CA ILE A 241 -14.49 -23.35 -6.67
C ILE A 241 -14.32 -24.86 -6.91
N LEU A 242 -14.76 -25.70 -5.98
CA LEU A 242 -14.72 -27.17 -6.14
C LEU A 242 -15.57 -27.65 -7.33
N GLY A 243 -16.77 -27.09 -7.49
CA GLY A 243 -17.65 -27.39 -8.62
C GLY A 243 -17.00 -27.05 -9.97
N ALA A 244 -16.36 -25.88 -10.07
CA ALA A 244 -15.62 -25.47 -11.27
C ALA A 244 -14.42 -26.39 -11.55
N MET A 245 -13.67 -26.80 -10.53
CA MET A 245 -12.56 -27.74 -10.66
C MET A 245 -13.03 -29.12 -11.16
N VAL A 246 -14.14 -29.64 -10.63
CA VAL A 246 -14.71 -30.93 -11.07
C VAL A 246 -15.23 -30.83 -12.51
N ALA A 247 -15.96 -29.76 -12.83
CA ALA A 247 -16.52 -29.55 -14.17
C ALA A 247 -15.42 -29.43 -15.24
N THR A 248 -14.36 -28.68 -14.96
CA THR A 248 -13.20 -28.56 -15.87
C THR A 248 -12.48 -29.88 -16.06
N CYS A 249 -12.23 -30.64 -14.97
CA CYS A 249 -11.68 -32.00 -15.06
C CYS A 249 -12.54 -32.92 -15.93
N LEU A 250 -13.86 -32.95 -15.70
CA LEU A 250 -14.79 -33.77 -16.49
C LEU A 250 -14.76 -33.38 -17.96
N MET A 251 -14.84 -32.07 -18.26
CA MET A 251 -14.81 -31.59 -19.64
C MET A 251 -13.51 -31.96 -20.36
N LEU A 252 -12.35 -31.78 -19.70
CA LEU A 252 -11.05 -32.19 -20.24
C LEU A 252 -10.98 -33.71 -20.48
N THR A 253 -11.51 -34.53 -19.56
CA THR A 253 -11.53 -35.99 -19.77
C THR A 253 -12.41 -36.40 -20.95
N LEU A 254 -13.56 -35.76 -21.16
CA LEU A 254 -14.44 -36.02 -22.29
C LEU A 254 -13.80 -35.61 -23.61
N ILE A 255 -13.18 -34.42 -23.66
CA ILE A 255 -12.44 -33.94 -24.83
C ILE A 255 -11.30 -34.91 -25.17
N HIS A 256 -10.51 -35.32 -24.17
CA HIS A 256 -9.40 -36.24 -24.37
C HIS A 256 -9.87 -37.63 -24.82
N LYS A 257 -10.97 -38.14 -24.26
CA LYS A 257 -11.60 -39.40 -24.72
C LYS A 257 -12.05 -39.28 -26.18
N ARG A 258 -12.70 -38.16 -26.56
CA ARG A 258 -13.12 -37.91 -27.95
C ARG A 258 -11.93 -37.87 -28.89
N HIS A 259 -10.86 -37.17 -28.52
CA HIS A 259 -9.64 -37.09 -29.33
C HIS A 259 -8.93 -38.45 -29.46
N ARG A 260 -8.91 -39.26 -28.40
CA ARG A 260 -8.39 -40.64 -28.46
C ARG A 260 -9.22 -41.51 -29.43
N LEU A 261 -10.55 -41.43 -29.37
CA LEU A 261 -11.43 -42.19 -30.26
C LEU A 261 -11.24 -41.81 -31.74
N LEU A 262 -11.06 -40.51 -32.04
CA LEU A 262 -10.77 -40.06 -33.40
C LEU A 262 -9.44 -40.63 -33.90
N ARG A 263 -8.36 -40.50 -33.11
CA ARG A 263 -7.06 -41.09 -33.45
C ARG A 263 -7.11 -42.61 -33.64
N TYR A 264 -7.90 -43.33 -32.84
CA TYR A 264 -8.07 -44.78 -33.03
C TYR A 264 -8.79 -45.12 -34.34
N ARG A 265 -9.71 -44.28 -34.82
CA ARG A 265 -10.38 -44.46 -36.11
C ARG A 265 -9.42 -44.22 -37.27
N GLU A 266 -8.71 -43.10 -37.25
CA GLU A 266 -7.68 -42.75 -38.26
C GLU A 266 -6.61 -43.85 -38.35
N LEU A 267 -6.12 -44.33 -37.21
CA LEU A 267 -5.11 -45.39 -37.17
C LEU A 267 -5.65 -46.71 -37.76
N ARG A 268 -6.92 -47.05 -37.49
CA ARG A 268 -7.56 -48.26 -38.04
C ARG A 268 -7.71 -48.17 -39.56
N GLU A 269 -8.13 -47.02 -40.08
CA GLU A 269 -8.23 -46.75 -41.52
C GLU A 269 -6.85 -46.88 -42.18
N TYR A 270 -5.82 -46.24 -41.60
CA TYR A 270 -4.44 -46.35 -42.07
C TYR A 270 -3.94 -47.81 -42.12
N TYR A 271 -4.22 -48.61 -41.08
CA TYR A 271 -3.85 -50.04 -41.09
C TYR A 271 -4.61 -50.84 -42.14
N GLN A 272 -5.89 -50.54 -42.37
CA GLN A 272 -6.69 -51.20 -43.40
C GLN A 272 -6.13 -50.92 -44.80
N GLU A 273 -5.77 -49.66 -45.09
CA GLU A 273 -5.11 -49.27 -46.34
C GLU A 273 -3.77 -49.98 -46.52
N GLN A 274 -2.92 -50.00 -45.50
CA GLN A 274 -1.62 -50.69 -45.52
C GLN A 274 -1.77 -52.20 -45.76
N LEU A 275 -2.75 -52.85 -45.11
CA LEU A 275 -3.03 -54.27 -45.32
C LEU A 275 -3.55 -54.53 -46.74
N SER A 276 -4.40 -53.66 -47.27
CA SER A 276 -4.90 -53.77 -48.64
C SER A 276 -3.76 -53.66 -49.66
N LEU A 277 -2.87 -52.67 -49.52
CA LEU A 277 -1.71 -52.50 -50.39
C LEU A 277 -0.74 -53.69 -50.31
N ARG A 278 -0.50 -54.22 -49.10
CA ARG A 278 0.32 -55.42 -48.93
C ARG A 278 -0.29 -56.64 -49.63
N ARG A 279 -1.61 -56.83 -49.54
CA ARG A 279 -2.30 -57.93 -50.23
C ARG A 279 -2.20 -57.79 -51.74
N SER A 280 -2.45 -56.61 -52.30
CA SER A 280 -2.35 -56.39 -53.75
C SER A 280 -0.93 -56.61 -54.28
N ILE A 281 0.11 -56.23 -53.53
CA ILE A 281 1.51 -56.49 -53.89
C ILE A 281 1.82 -57.99 -53.90
N ILE A 282 1.36 -58.73 -52.87
CA ILE A 282 1.53 -60.19 -52.81
C ILE A 282 0.82 -60.86 -53.99
N GLU A 283 -0.42 -60.49 -54.27
CA GLU A 283 -1.18 -61.00 -55.42
C GLU A 283 -0.45 -60.75 -56.74
N LEU A 284 0.05 -59.53 -56.97
CA LEU A 284 0.82 -59.17 -58.15
C LEU A 284 2.12 -60.00 -58.28
N HIS A 285 2.86 -60.18 -57.18
CA HIS A 285 4.07 -61.01 -57.17
C HIS A 285 3.77 -62.50 -57.40
N THR A 286 2.70 -63.03 -56.82
CA THR A 286 2.30 -64.44 -57.03
C THR A 286 1.85 -64.70 -58.47
N ALA A 287 1.15 -63.75 -59.09
CA ALA A 287 0.76 -63.84 -60.50
C ALA A 287 2.01 -63.77 -61.42
N ALA A 288 2.93 -62.86 -61.13
CA ALA A 288 4.17 -62.73 -61.89
C ALA A 288 5.06 -63.98 -61.76
N SER A 289 5.25 -64.52 -60.56
CA SER A 289 6.05 -65.73 -60.35
C SER A 289 5.42 -66.96 -61.04
N ALA A 290 4.10 -67.12 -60.98
CA ALA A 290 3.39 -68.17 -61.70
C ALA A 290 3.58 -68.07 -63.22
N ALA A 291 3.53 -66.86 -63.79
CA ALA A 291 3.79 -66.63 -65.21
C ALA A 291 5.23 -67.02 -65.60
N THR A 292 6.24 -66.64 -64.80
CA THR A 292 7.64 -67.02 -65.08
C THR A 292 7.89 -68.53 -65.01
N MET A 293 7.19 -69.26 -64.12
CA MET A 293 7.29 -70.72 -64.04
C MET A 293 6.67 -71.44 -65.25
N LEU A 294 5.64 -70.86 -65.85
CA LEU A 294 5.05 -71.40 -67.08
C LEU A 294 5.99 -71.24 -68.28
N ASP A 295 6.65 -70.08 -68.39
CA ASP A 295 7.62 -69.81 -69.45
C ASP A 295 8.87 -70.72 -69.36
N THR A 296 9.30 -71.08 -68.15
CA THR A 296 10.42 -72.02 -67.96
C THR A 296 10.09 -73.48 -68.28
N LYS A 297 8.81 -73.89 -68.29
CA LYS A 297 8.40 -75.26 -68.68
C LYS A 297 8.27 -75.45 -70.20
N GLN A 298 8.30 -74.38 -70.98
CA GLN A 298 8.20 -74.43 -72.44
C GLN A 298 9.57 -74.45 -73.15
N LYS A 299 10.68 -74.36 -72.41
CA LYS A 299 12.04 -74.63 -72.89
C LYS A 299 12.51 -76.01 -72.44
#